data_AF-A0A8J2HNY6-F1
#
_entry.id   AF-A0A8J2HNY6-F1
#
_cell.length_a   1.000
_cell.length_b   1.000
_cell.length_c   1.000
_cell.angle_alpha   90.00
_cell.angle_beta   90.00
_cell.angle_gamma   90.00
#
_symmetry.space_group_name_H-M   'P 1'
#
loop_
_entity.id
_entity.type
_entity.pdbx_description
1 polymer ?
#
loop_
_entity_poly.entity_id
_entity_poly.type
_entity_poly.pdbx_seq_one_letter_code
_entity_poly.pdbx_strand_id
1 'polypeptide(L)'
;MKKVIIFGSTGMTGLCALEHAVNKGYDVTVFVRDEAKIPEHLKGKVKAIVGNVTNYEQVEPSIANQEGVVVVLGTRNDLKPTTEMSDGLKNIIRAMKKNNVERVSVCLSSFLFWDLDKVPKQFLDINADHQRMFDAIKESGLKWIAVMPPHITGNLKLY
;
A
#
# COMPACT_ATOMS: atom_id res chain seq x y z
N MET A 1 -15.29 -1.80 16.66
CA MET A 1 -14.99 -1.20 15.34
C MET A 1 -13.72 -1.86 14.82
N LYS A 2 -13.68 -2.29 13.54
CA LYS A 2 -12.50 -3.00 13.04
C LYS A 2 -11.34 -2.04 12.80
N LYS A 3 -10.13 -2.38 13.24
CA LYS A 3 -8.94 -1.51 13.16
C LYS A 3 -8.09 -1.85 11.94
N VAL A 4 -7.86 -0.86 11.08
CA VAL A 4 -7.05 -1.06 9.87
C VAL A 4 -6.01 0.04 9.72
N ILE A 5 -4.82 -0.34 9.27
CA ILE A 5 -3.79 0.61 8.87
C ILE A 5 -3.61 0.61 7.35
N ILE A 6 -3.52 1.80 6.77
CA ILE A 6 -3.36 2.00 5.32
C ILE A 6 -2.00 2.65 5.04
N PHE A 7 -1.16 1.95 4.27
CA PHE A 7 0.10 2.45 3.71
C PHE A 7 -0.16 2.94 2.28
N GLY A 8 0.39 4.10 1.92
CA GLY A 8 0.13 4.72 0.61
C GLY A 8 -1.21 5.45 0.50
N SER A 9 -1.84 5.79 1.64
CA SER A 9 -3.16 6.40 1.73
C SER A 9 -3.31 7.78 1.06
N THR A 10 -2.21 8.47 0.74
CA THR A 10 -2.21 9.79 0.09
C THR A 10 -1.88 9.74 -1.41
N GLY A 11 -1.89 8.54 -2.01
CA GLY A 11 -1.88 8.33 -3.46
C GLY A 11 -3.30 8.29 -4.04
N MET A 12 -3.44 8.29 -5.37
CA MET A 12 -4.74 8.32 -6.04
C MET A 12 -5.67 7.19 -5.55
N THR A 13 -5.21 5.94 -5.62
CA THR A 13 -5.96 4.76 -5.14
C THR A 13 -6.07 4.73 -3.62
N GLY A 14 -5.01 5.17 -2.92
CA GLY A 14 -4.97 5.19 -1.46
C GLY A 14 -6.05 6.11 -0.86
N LEU A 15 -6.33 7.24 -1.49
CA LEU A 15 -7.39 8.15 -1.07
C LEU A 15 -8.77 7.52 -1.19
N CYS A 16 -9.05 6.82 -2.29
CA CYS A 16 -10.31 6.09 -2.45
C CYS A 16 -10.46 4.99 -1.39
N ALA A 17 -9.38 4.24 -1.10
CA ALA A 17 -9.38 3.22 -0.05
C ALA A 17 -9.62 3.83 1.35
N LEU A 18 -8.98 4.97 1.63
CA LEU A 18 -9.13 5.71 2.88
C LEU A 18 -10.57 6.18 3.09
N GLU A 19 -11.13 6.88 2.09
CA GLU A 19 -12.50 7.38 2.16
C GLU A 19 -13.51 6.24 2.32
N HIS A 20 -13.34 5.16 1.56
CA HIS A 20 -14.21 3.99 1.67
C HIS A 20 -14.15 3.37 3.06
N ALA A 21 -12.95 3.19 3.63
CA ALA A 21 -12.78 2.62 4.96
C ALA A 21 -13.42 3.49 6.05
N VAL A 22 -13.21 4.82 6.00
CA VAL A 22 -13.85 5.76 6.92
C VAL A 22 -15.37 5.72 6.80
N ASN A 23 -15.92 5.76 5.58
CA ASN A 23 -17.37 5.73 5.34
C ASN A 23 -18.02 4.39 5.75
N LYS A 24 -17.26 3.30 5.73
CA LYS A 24 -17.69 1.99 6.24
C LYS A 24 -17.60 1.87 7.77
N GLY A 25 -17.11 2.90 8.47
CA GLY A 25 -16.98 2.91 9.91
C GLY A 25 -15.85 2.02 10.42
N TYR A 26 -14.73 1.94 9.68
CA TYR A 26 -13.48 1.38 10.24
C TYR A 26 -12.78 2.39 11.13
N ASP A 27 -12.02 1.90 12.10
CA ASP A 27 -11.04 2.69 12.87
C ASP A 27 -9.74 2.72 12.06
N VAL A 28 -9.52 3.82 11.33
CA VAL A 28 -8.47 3.91 10.32
C VAL A 28 -7.24 4.62 10.86
N THR A 29 -6.11 3.93 10.80
CA THR A 29 -4.77 4.51 10.92
C THR A 29 -4.18 4.72 9.53
N VAL A 30 -3.54 5.87 9.29
CA VAL A 30 -2.78 6.13 8.06
C VAL A 30 -1.31 6.32 8.38
N PHE A 31 -0.44 5.61 7.64
CA PHE A 31 1.00 5.78 7.74
C PHE A 31 1.51 6.61 6.56
N VAL A 32 1.94 7.84 6.83
CA VAL A 32 2.20 8.85 5.79
C VAL A 32 3.58 9.49 5.98
N ARG A 33 4.20 9.92 4.89
CA ARG A 33 5.44 10.72 4.96
C ARG A 33 5.18 12.19 5.31
N ASP A 34 3.98 12.66 5.02
CA ASP A 34 3.58 14.06 5.14
C ASP A 34 2.08 14.10 5.47
N GLU A 35 1.77 14.50 6.69
CA GLU A 35 0.40 14.59 7.21
C GLU A 35 -0.42 15.67 6.50
N ALA A 36 0.23 16.72 5.97
CA ALA A 36 -0.47 17.79 5.25
C ALA A 36 -1.16 17.30 3.96
N LYS A 37 -0.75 16.13 3.45
CA LYS A 37 -1.36 15.49 2.26
C LYS A 37 -2.63 14.71 2.57
N ILE A 38 -3.01 14.59 3.85
CA ILE A 38 -4.32 14.03 4.22
C ILE A 38 -5.39 15.10 3.90
N PRO A 39 -6.46 14.77 3.17
CA PRO A 39 -7.54 15.71 2.89
C PRO A 39 -8.20 16.25 4.15
N GLU A 40 -8.55 17.53 4.16
CA GLU A 40 -9.09 18.23 5.33
C GLU A 40 -10.35 17.55 5.90
N HIS A 41 -11.25 17.07 5.03
CA HIS A 41 -12.48 16.38 5.43
C HIS A 41 -12.25 15.01 6.11
N LEU A 42 -11.01 14.53 6.14
CA LEU A 42 -10.58 13.27 6.76
C LEU A 42 -9.70 13.49 8.00
N LYS A 43 -9.11 14.67 8.23
CA LYS A 43 -8.14 14.92 9.32
C LYS A 43 -8.65 14.72 10.75
N GLY A 44 -9.97 14.65 10.95
CA GLY A 44 -10.59 14.30 12.25
C GLY A 44 -11.17 12.88 12.31
N LYS A 45 -11.05 12.10 11.24
CA LYS A 45 -11.70 10.77 11.10
C LYS A 45 -10.71 9.62 11.08
N VAL A 46 -9.41 9.92 11.12
CA VAL A 46 -8.32 8.96 10.97
C VAL A 46 -7.23 9.27 11.98
N LYS A 47 -6.49 8.27 12.42
CA LYS A 47 -5.26 8.44 13.19
C LYS A 47 -4.07 8.54 12.23
N ALA A 48 -3.38 9.66 12.21
CA ALA A 48 -2.16 9.81 11.40
C ALA A 48 -0.92 9.33 12.18
N ILE A 49 -0.04 8.62 11.50
CA ILE A 49 1.33 8.30 11.95
C ILE A 49 2.28 8.75 10.87
N VAL A 50 3.20 9.66 11.22
CA VAL A 50 4.20 10.18 10.29
C VAL A 50 5.44 9.28 10.31
N GLY A 51 5.87 8.81 9.15
CA GLY A 51 7.05 7.98 9.02
C GLY A 51 7.37 7.57 7.57
N ASN A 52 8.46 6.81 7.41
CA ASN A 52 8.89 6.27 6.13
C ASN A 52 8.80 4.73 6.17
N VAL A 53 8.16 4.15 5.14
CA VAL A 53 7.91 2.70 5.07
C VAL A 53 9.20 1.89 4.94
N THR A 54 10.27 2.50 4.42
CA THR A 54 11.59 1.85 4.34
C THR A 54 12.34 1.84 5.68
N ASN A 55 11.83 2.54 6.71
CA ASN A 55 12.38 2.51 8.05
C ASN A 55 11.57 1.58 8.96
N TYR A 56 12.11 0.38 9.23
CA TYR A 56 11.45 -0.63 10.05
C TYR A 56 11.07 -0.14 11.45
N GLU A 57 11.94 0.64 12.11
CA GLU A 57 11.71 1.15 13.47
C GLU A 57 10.54 2.14 13.53
N GLN A 58 10.18 2.75 12.39
CA GLN A 58 8.99 3.60 12.28
C GLN A 58 7.75 2.79 11.89
N VAL A 59 7.90 1.76 11.05
CA VAL A 59 6.80 0.89 10.62
C VAL A 59 6.27 0.04 11.77
N GLU A 60 7.16 -0.59 12.53
CA GLU A 60 6.80 -1.58 13.54
C GLU A 60 5.75 -1.10 14.57
N PRO A 61 5.97 0.02 15.28
CA PRO A 61 5.00 0.51 16.25
C PRO A 61 3.65 0.92 15.64
N SER A 62 3.60 1.23 14.33
CA SER A 62 2.37 1.62 13.65
C SER A 62 1.37 0.46 13.46
N ILE A 63 1.88 -0.78 13.42
CA ILE A 63 1.10 -2.00 13.19
C ILE A 63 0.51 -2.56 14.49
N ALA A 64 1.02 -2.15 15.64
CA ALA A 64 0.51 -2.59 16.93
C ALA A 64 -1.00 -2.33 17.08
N ASN A 65 -1.74 -3.34 17.55
CA ASN A 65 -3.19 -3.31 17.78
C ASN A 65 -4.07 -3.13 16.52
N GLN A 66 -3.52 -3.36 15.32
CA GLN A 66 -4.30 -3.38 14.08
C GLN A 66 -4.87 -4.79 13.83
N GLU A 67 -6.00 -4.90 13.13
CA GLU A 67 -6.61 -6.18 12.76
C GLU A 67 -6.40 -6.54 11.28
N GLY A 68 -6.03 -5.54 10.47
CA GLY A 68 -5.71 -5.72 9.06
C GLY A 68 -4.86 -4.59 8.49
N VAL A 69 -4.13 -4.90 7.43
CA VAL A 69 -3.24 -3.96 6.73
C VAL A 69 -3.67 -3.80 5.28
N VAL A 70 -3.69 -2.57 4.79
CA VAL A 70 -3.93 -2.25 3.38
C VAL A 70 -2.68 -1.56 2.83
N VAL A 71 -2.08 -2.15 1.80
CA VAL A 71 -0.85 -1.65 1.18
C VAL A 71 -1.18 -1.17 -0.23
N VAL A 72 -1.09 0.15 -0.44
CA VAL A 72 -1.30 0.81 -1.73
C VAL A 72 -0.09 1.70 -2.04
N LEU A 73 1.11 1.16 -1.81
CA LEU A 73 2.37 1.84 -2.08
C LEU A 73 2.55 2.06 -3.59
N GLY A 74 3.26 3.12 -3.93
CA GLY A 74 3.52 3.51 -5.31
C GLY A 74 4.52 4.66 -5.38
N THR A 75 5.13 4.84 -6.53
CA THR A 75 6.16 5.87 -6.79
C THR A 75 5.59 7.16 -7.39
N ARG A 76 4.26 7.34 -7.35
CA ARG A 76 3.54 8.41 -8.05
C ARG A 76 3.88 8.38 -9.55
N ASN A 77 4.54 9.42 -10.06
CA ASN A 77 4.93 9.54 -11.47
C ASN A 77 6.42 9.22 -11.69
N ASP A 78 7.16 8.83 -10.64
CA ASP A 78 8.56 8.44 -10.79
C ASP A 78 8.63 6.99 -11.28
N LEU A 79 9.18 6.80 -12.48
CA LEU A 79 9.30 5.51 -13.16
C LEU A 79 10.74 4.96 -13.12
N LYS A 80 11.64 5.59 -12.37
CA LYS A 80 13.02 5.13 -12.22
C LYS A 80 13.11 3.77 -11.51
N PRO A 81 14.24 3.05 -11.66
CA PRO A 81 14.58 1.90 -10.82
C PRO A 81 14.34 2.19 -9.33
N THR A 82 13.61 1.30 -8.67
CA THR A 82 13.22 1.45 -7.26
C THR A 82 13.16 0.13 -6.54
N THR A 83 13.39 0.16 -5.23
CA THR A 83 13.05 -0.92 -4.29
C THR A 83 12.13 -0.45 -3.16
N GLU A 84 11.70 0.82 -3.17
CA GLU A 84 11.00 1.44 -2.05
C GLU A 84 9.70 0.69 -1.69
N MET A 85 8.98 0.15 -2.69
CA MET A 85 7.72 -0.55 -2.46
C MET A 85 7.96 -1.95 -1.90
N SER A 86 8.92 -2.70 -2.46
CA SER A 86 9.24 -4.04 -1.96
C SER A 86 9.93 -4.03 -0.60
N ASP A 87 10.86 -3.11 -0.35
CA ASP A 87 11.51 -2.95 0.95
C ASP A 87 10.52 -2.46 2.00
N GLY A 88 9.63 -1.54 1.63
CA GLY A 88 8.50 -1.14 2.47
C GLY A 88 7.59 -2.32 2.84
N LEU A 89 7.20 -3.14 1.86
CA LEU A 89 6.36 -4.30 2.12
C LEU A 89 7.06 -5.34 3.01
N LYS A 90 8.36 -5.58 2.85
CA LYS A 90 9.12 -6.47 3.74
C LYS A 90 9.10 -5.98 5.20
N ASN A 91 9.26 -4.68 5.42
CA ASN A 91 9.14 -4.09 6.75
C ASN A 91 7.73 -4.27 7.34
N ILE A 92 6.70 -4.04 6.52
CA ILE A 92 5.29 -4.26 6.91
C ILE A 92 5.07 -5.73 7.29
N ILE A 93 5.50 -6.69 6.46
CA ILE A 93 5.36 -8.13 6.73
C ILE A 93 6.07 -8.50 8.04
N ARG A 94 7.30 -8.02 8.26
CA ARG A 94 8.06 -8.28 9.48
C ARG A 94 7.34 -7.74 10.72
N ALA A 95 6.84 -6.51 10.64
CA ALA A 95 6.11 -5.86 11.72
C ALA A 95 4.76 -6.54 12.01
N MET A 96 4.05 -6.98 10.97
CA MET A 96 2.82 -7.77 11.08
C MET A 96 3.06 -9.07 11.85
N LYS A 97 4.09 -9.83 11.48
CA LYS A 97 4.48 -11.07 12.18
C LYS A 97 4.81 -10.81 13.65
N LYS A 98 5.59 -9.77 13.95
CA LYS A 98 5.95 -9.39 15.33
C LYS A 98 4.71 -9.04 16.17
N ASN A 99 3.70 -8.42 15.56
CA ASN A 99 2.49 -7.96 16.23
C ASN A 99 1.29 -8.92 16.10
N ASN A 100 1.49 -10.14 15.57
CA ASN A 100 0.43 -11.13 15.34
C ASN A 100 -0.74 -10.61 14.50
N VAL A 101 -0.48 -9.71 13.55
CA VAL A 101 -1.46 -9.23 12.57
C VAL A 101 -1.34 -10.09 11.32
N GLU A 102 -2.43 -10.76 10.93
CA GLU A 102 -2.34 -11.79 9.88
C GLU A 102 -2.90 -11.35 8.53
N ARG A 103 -3.86 -10.42 8.49
CA ARG A 103 -4.61 -10.07 7.28
C ARG A 103 -4.01 -8.87 6.57
N VAL A 104 -3.72 -9.02 5.28
CA VAL A 104 -3.19 -7.93 4.46
C VAL A 104 -3.74 -7.96 3.04
N SER A 105 -4.02 -6.78 2.50
CA SER A 105 -4.22 -6.60 1.06
C SER A 105 -3.08 -5.77 0.48
N VAL A 106 -2.62 -6.15 -0.72
CA VAL A 106 -1.53 -5.46 -1.41
C VAL A 106 -1.97 -5.14 -2.84
N CYS A 107 -1.94 -3.86 -3.19
CA CYS A 107 -2.14 -3.39 -4.56
C CYS A 107 -0.83 -3.49 -5.33
N LEU A 108 -0.87 -4.17 -6.46
CA LEU A 108 0.25 -4.40 -7.38
C LEU A 108 -0.16 -3.92 -8.78
N SER A 109 0.17 -4.67 -9.82
CA SER A 109 -0.17 -4.38 -11.21
C SER A 109 -0.58 -5.64 -11.96
N SER A 110 -1.54 -5.51 -12.88
CA SER A 110 -1.89 -6.57 -13.85
C SER A 110 -0.75 -6.90 -14.81
N PHE A 111 0.29 -6.06 -14.93
CA PHE A 111 1.50 -6.39 -15.70
C PHE A 111 2.23 -7.63 -15.19
N LEU A 112 1.98 -8.07 -13.95
CA LEU A 112 2.50 -9.34 -13.42
C LEU A 112 1.91 -10.58 -14.12
N PHE A 113 0.82 -10.43 -14.89
CA PHE A 113 0.24 -11.49 -15.73
C PHE A 113 0.70 -11.44 -17.18
N TRP A 114 1.53 -10.45 -17.56
CA TRP A 114 1.94 -10.25 -18.94
C TRP A 114 3.31 -10.89 -19.16
N ASP A 115 3.57 -11.33 -20.40
CA ASP A 115 4.93 -11.63 -20.82
C ASP A 115 5.78 -10.35 -20.71
N LEU A 116 7.01 -10.47 -20.22
CA LEU A 116 7.84 -9.30 -19.88
C LEU A 116 8.15 -8.42 -21.10
N ASP A 117 8.22 -9.01 -22.29
CA ASP A 117 8.40 -8.30 -23.57
C ASP A 117 7.18 -7.47 -24.00
N LYS A 118 6.00 -7.75 -23.43
CA LYS A 118 4.76 -6.98 -23.65
C LYS A 118 4.56 -5.86 -22.64
N VAL A 119 5.31 -5.83 -21.55
CA VAL A 119 5.26 -4.73 -20.57
C VAL A 119 5.90 -3.49 -21.20
N PRO A 120 5.23 -2.32 -21.23
CA PRO A 120 5.82 -1.11 -21.80
C PRO A 120 7.15 -0.78 -21.12
N LYS A 121 8.18 -0.47 -21.91
CA LYS A 121 9.58 -0.32 -21.43
C LYS A 121 9.72 0.60 -20.22
N GLN A 122 8.96 1.70 -20.20
CA GLN A 122 8.96 2.68 -19.11
C GLN A 122 8.42 2.15 -17.76
N PHE A 123 7.75 1.00 -17.76
CA PHE A 123 7.22 0.36 -16.55
C PHE A 123 8.02 -0.88 -16.13
N LEU A 124 9.07 -1.28 -16.85
CA LEU A 124 9.83 -2.50 -16.54
C LEU A 124 10.41 -2.46 -15.13
N ASP A 125 11.01 -1.34 -14.74
CA ASP A 125 11.60 -1.16 -13.42
C ASP A 125 10.57 -1.19 -12.29
N ILE A 126 9.42 -0.54 -12.51
CA ILE A 126 8.31 -0.54 -11.56
C ILE A 126 7.66 -1.92 -11.46
N ASN A 127 7.51 -2.61 -12.60
CA ASN A 127 6.99 -3.98 -12.65
C ASN A 127 7.93 -4.96 -11.93
N ALA A 128 9.25 -4.77 -12.05
CA ALA A 128 10.23 -5.57 -11.33
C ALA A 128 10.10 -5.38 -9.80
N ASP A 129 9.78 -4.18 -9.31
CA ASP A 129 9.56 -3.98 -7.88
C ASP A 129 8.21 -4.54 -7.39
N HIS A 130 7.15 -4.45 -8.21
CA HIS A 130 5.91 -5.18 -7.94
C HIS A 130 6.11 -6.70 -7.92
N GLN A 131 6.98 -7.25 -8.78
CA GLN A 131 7.32 -8.66 -8.76
C GLN A 131 7.99 -9.03 -7.42
N ARG A 132 8.96 -8.23 -6.96
CA ARG A 132 9.59 -8.42 -5.64
C ARG A 132 8.59 -8.31 -4.49
N MET A 133 7.63 -7.39 -4.55
CA MET A 133 6.54 -7.31 -3.58
C MET A 133 5.69 -8.59 -3.60
N PHE A 134 5.36 -9.09 -4.79
CA PHE A 134 4.54 -10.28 -4.95
C PHE A 134 5.24 -11.53 -4.43
N ASP A 135 6.53 -11.67 -4.69
CA ASP A 135 7.35 -12.76 -4.15
C ASP A 135 7.41 -12.69 -2.62
N ALA A 136 7.69 -11.52 -2.05
CA ALA A 136 7.72 -11.32 -0.60
C ALA A 136 6.39 -11.65 0.08
N ILE A 137 5.25 -11.27 -0.51
CA ILE A 137 3.95 -11.55 0.12
C ILE A 137 3.55 -13.02 0.01
N LYS A 138 3.89 -13.72 -1.09
CA LYS A 138 3.68 -15.17 -1.24
C LYS A 138 4.45 -15.96 -0.18
N GLU A 139 5.70 -15.58 0.09
CA GLU A 139 6.58 -16.23 1.07
C GLU A 139 6.27 -15.83 2.52
N SER A 140 5.37 -14.85 2.73
CA SER A 140 5.13 -14.28 4.06
C SER A 140 4.46 -15.25 5.04
N GLY A 141 3.65 -16.20 4.57
CA GLY A 141 2.77 -17.01 5.42
C GLY A 141 1.59 -16.25 6.04
N LEU A 142 1.38 -14.98 5.65
CA LEU A 142 0.23 -14.17 6.08
C LEU A 142 -1.04 -14.54 5.29
N LYS A 143 -2.21 -14.12 5.80
CA LYS A 143 -3.49 -14.21 5.09
C LYS A 143 -3.61 -13.03 4.14
N TRP A 144 -3.11 -13.19 2.92
CA TRP A 144 -2.98 -12.08 1.97
C TRP A 144 -4.00 -12.11 0.83
N ILE A 145 -4.32 -10.92 0.31
CA ILE A 145 -5.05 -10.70 -0.93
C ILE A 145 -4.19 -9.80 -1.83
N ALA A 146 -3.83 -10.29 -3.01
CA ALA A 146 -3.15 -9.48 -4.02
C ALA A 146 -4.19 -8.87 -4.97
N VAL A 147 -4.18 -7.55 -5.10
CA VAL A 147 -5.05 -6.81 -6.01
C VAL A 147 -4.17 -6.34 -7.18
N MET A 148 -4.43 -6.83 -8.38
CA MET A 148 -3.59 -6.59 -9.57
C MET A 148 -4.41 -5.87 -10.66
N PRO A 149 -4.68 -4.56 -10.48
CA PRO A 149 -5.54 -3.83 -11.39
C PRO A 149 -4.88 -3.58 -12.75
N PRO A 150 -5.68 -3.38 -13.82
CA PRO A 150 -5.22 -2.73 -15.05
C PRO A 150 -4.95 -1.24 -14.80
N HIS A 151 -4.92 -0.44 -15.86
CA HIS A 151 -4.75 1.01 -15.74
C HIS A 151 -5.77 1.61 -14.74
N ILE A 152 -5.26 2.32 -13.74
CA ILE A 152 -6.06 3.06 -12.77
C ILE A 152 -6.18 4.49 -13.26
N THR A 153 -7.37 4.86 -13.73
CA THR A 153 -7.72 6.24 -14.08
C THR A 153 -8.44 6.91 -12.91
N GLY A 154 -8.44 8.25 -12.89
CA GLY A 154 -9.35 9.03 -12.04
C GLY A 154 -10.76 9.10 -12.64
N ASN A 155 -11.49 10.19 -12.36
CA ASN A 155 -12.79 10.49 -13.00
C ASN A 155 -12.70 10.79 -14.52
N LEU A 156 -11.57 10.50 -15.16
CA LEU A 156 -11.44 10.55 -16.61
C LEU A 156 -12.09 9.30 -17.19
N LYS A 157 -13.30 9.49 -17.73
CA LYS A 157 -13.90 8.54 -18.65
C LYS A 157 -12.90 8.28 -19.78
N LEU A 158 -12.53 7.01 -19.94
CA LEU A 158 -11.89 6.53 -21.15
C LEU A 158 -12.94 6.67 -22.26
N TYR A 159 -12.72 7.60 -23.17
CA TYR A 159 -13.41 7.69 -24.45
C TYR A 159 -12.41 7.33 -25.54
#